data_AF-A0A9X0DP91-F1
#
_entry.id   AF-A0A9X0DP91-F1
#
_cell.length_a   1.000
_cell.length_b   1.000
_cell.length_c   1.000
_cell.angle_alpha   90.00
_cell.angle_beta   90.00
_cell.angle_gamma   90.00
#
_symmetry.space_group_name_H-M   'P 1'
#
loop_
_entity.id
_entity.type
_entity.pdbx_description
1 polymer ?
#
loop_
_entity_poly.entity_id
_entity_poly.type
_entity_poly.pdbx_seq_one_letter_code
_entity_poly.pdbx_strand_id
1 'polypeptide(L)'
;MAISIPAELSAAATLIQFWDSSTNPAVWITVFLVVIVCLNFCGVRMYGESEVIFASMKIALIIGLIVAGLVVDLGGGPQGQRLGFTYWKSPGAFNEYLVSGNTGRFLAFWSSLISAAFSYGNVQVVALSGTETANPRKIIPDATKKTFFRVFFFYVLSILIVGMIV
;
A
#
# COMPACT_ATOMS: atom_id res chain seq x y z
N MET A 1 14.93 -8.33 4.13
CA MET A 1 14.83 -7.93 2.72
C MET A 1 14.64 -9.11 1.75
N ALA A 2 15.23 -10.30 1.99
CA ALA A 2 15.11 -11.44 1.07
C ALA A 2 13.68 -11.98 0.83
N ILE A 3 12.78 -11.85 1.81
CA ILE A 3 11.38 -12.36 1.70
C ILE A 3 10.45 -11.33 1.02
N SER A 4 10.80 -10.04 1.05
CA SER A 4 9.93 -8.99 0.53
C SER A 4 9.87 -8.96 -1.00
N ILE A 5 11.00 -9.21 -1.67
CA ILE A 5 11.07 -9.13 -3.14
C ILE A 5 10.14 -10.16 -3.82
N PRO A 6 10.14 -11.46 -3.43
CA PRO A 6 9.18 -12.42 -3.99
C PRO A 6 7.72 -12.06 -3.67
N ALA A 7 7.45 -11.51 -2.49
CA ALA A 7 6.11 -11.08 -2.10
C ALA A 7 5.62 -9.90 -2.95
N GLU A 8 6.48 -8.92 -3.22
CA GLU A 8 6.17 -7.77 -4.08
C GLU A 8 5.96 -8.17 -5.55
N LEU A 9 6.79 -9.07 -6.07
CA LEU A 9 6.65 -9.64 -7.42
C LEU A 9 5.33 -10.41 -7.58
N SER A 10 4.99 -11.23 -6.57
CA SER A 10 3.72 -11.97 -6.55
C SER A 10 2.53 -11.02 -6.51
N ALA A 11 2.58 -9.99 -5.64
CA ALA A 11 1.52 -8.98 -5.55
C ALA A 11 1.33 -8.21 -6.87
N ALA A 12 2.42 -7.84 -7.55
CA ALA A 12 2.35 -7.18 -8.86
C ALA A 12 1.70 -8.08 -9.93
N ALA A 13 2.04 -9.38 -9.94
CA ALA A 13 1.43 -10.35 -10.86
C ALA A 13 -0.06 -10.59 -10.54
N THR A 14 -0.45 -10.62 -9.27
CA THR A 14 -1.87 -10.69 -8.87
C THR A 14 -2.63 -9.43 -9.28
N LEU A 15 -2.02 -8.25 -9.21
CA LEU A 15 -2.64 -7.01 -9.64
C LEU A 15 -2.89 -6.99 -11.16
N ILE A 16 -1.95 -7.48 -11.97
CA ILE A 16 -2.16 -7.55 -13.44
C ILE A 16 -3.26 -8.57 -13.78
N GLN A 17 -3.35 -9.67 -13.05
CA GLN A 17 -4.42 -10.66 -13.24
C GLN A 17 -5.82 -10.10 -13.03
N PHE A 18 -5.97 -8.98 -12.32
CA PHE A 18 -7.24 -8.28 -12.21
C PHE A 18 -7.73 -7.78 -13.58
N TRP A 19 -6.81 -7.39 -14.49
CA TRP A 19 -7.14 -6.92 -15.85
C TRP A 19 -6.95 -7.98 -16.93
N ASP A 20 -5.99 -8.89 -16.77
CA ASP A 20 -5.76 -9.99 -17.68
C ASP A 20 -5.65 -11.33 -16.94
N SER A 21 -6.76 -12.05 -16.86
CA SER A 21 -6.84 -13.37 -16.25
C SER A 21 -6.48 -14.51 -17.20
N SER A 22 -6.19 -14.22 -18.47
CA SER A 22 -5.92 -15.24 -19.49
C SER A 22 -4.45 -15.67 -19.52
N THR A 23 -3.55 -14.75 -19.17
CA THR A 23 -2.11 -14.99 -19.17
C THR A 23 -1.63 -15.61 -17.86
N ASN A 24 -0.72 -16.60 -17.96
CA ASN A 24 -0.14 -17.26 -16.78
C ASN A 24 0.65 -16.25 -15.91
N PRO A 25 0.43 -16.20 -14.58
CA PRO A 25 1.09 -15.24 -13.68
C PRO A 25 2.63 -15.32 -13.72
N ALA A 26 3.18 -16.49 -14.01
CA ALA A 26 4.62 -16.72 -14.10
C ALA A 26 5.30 -15.86 -15.18
N VAL A 27 4.56 -15.51 -16.25
CA VAL A 27 5.07 -14.64 -17.32
C VAL A 27 5.36 -13.24 -16.76
N TRP A 28 4.40 -12.66 -16.05
CA TRP A 28 4.55 -11.34 -15.44
C TRP A 28 5.63 -11.30 -14.37
N ILE A 29 5.73 -12.35 -13.55
CA ILE A 29 6.82 -12.48 -12.56
C ILE A 29 8.19 -12.46 -13.26
N THR A 30 8.32 -13.20 -14.37
CA THR A 30 9.57 -13.28 -15.12
C THR A 30 9.92 -11.94 -15.76
N VAL A 31 8.94 -11.23 -16.34
CA VAL A 31 9.14 -9.90 -16.92
C VAL A 31 9.63 -8.91 -15.86
N PHE A 32 8.98 -8.83 -14.71
CA PHE A 32 9.41 -7.94 -13.62
C PHE A 32 10.79 -8.31 -13.09
N LEU A 33 11.10 -9.60 -12.98
CA LEU A 33 12.42 -10.07 -12.54
C LEU A 33 13.52 -9.65 -13.53
N VAL A 34 13.28 -9.78 -14.84
CA VAL A 34 14.23 -9.33 -15.87
C VAL A 34 14.46 -7.83 -15.76
N VAL A 35 13.41 -7.02 -15.58
CA VAL A 35 13.54 -5.57 -15.40
C VAL A 35 14.38 -5.23 -14.17
N ILE A 36 14.12 -5.88 -13.03
CA ILE A 36 14.90 -5.68 -11.80
C ILE A 36 16.36 -6.04 -12.03
N VAL A 37 16.64 -7.17 -12.68
CA VAL A 37 18.01 -7.60 -13.01
C VAL A 37 18.69 -6.58 -13.92
N CYS A 38 18.01 -6.10 -14.97
CA CYS A 38 18.53 -5.05 -15.85
C CYS A 38 18.86 -3.76 -15.10
N LEU A 39 17.96 -3.30 -14.21
CA LEU A 39 18.20 -2.12 -13.37
C LEU A 39 19.37 -2.32 -12.40
N ASN A 40 19.57 -3.53 -11.88
CA ASN A 40 20.73 -3.85 -11.04
C ASN A 40 22.06 -3.75 -11.78
N PHE A 41 22.06 -3.93 -13.11
CA PHE A 41 23.24 -3.70 -13.94
C PHE A 41 23.42 -2.23 -14.34
N CYS A 42 22.43 -1.36 -14.13
CA CYS A 42 22.57 0.08 -14.36
C CYS A 42 23.40 0.76 -13.26
N GLY A 43 24.07 1.85 -13.62
CA GLY A 43 24.90 2.60 -12.66
C GLY A 43 24.11 3.22 -11.51
N VAL A 44 24.75 3.31 -10.34
CA VAL A 44 24.18 3.83 -9.06
C VAL A 44 23.46 5.17 -9.21
N ARG A 45 23.91 6.02 -10.13
CA ARG A 45 23.29 7.32 -10.40
C ARG A 45 21.88 7.21 -11.00
N MET A 46 21.68 6.29 -11.95
CA MET A 46 20.36 6.04 -12.54
C MET A 46 19.41 5.41 -11.51
N TYR A 47 19.94 4.56 -10.64
CA TYR A 47 19.17 3.96 -9.55
C TYR A 47 18.60 5.05 -8.63
N GLY A 48 19.43 6.00 -8.17
CA GLY A 48 18.98 7.10 -7.31
C GLY A 48 17.94 8.02 -7.96
N GLU A 49 18.08 8.35 -9.25
CA GLU A 49 17.07 9.15 -9.96
C GLU A 49 15.74 8.38 -10.11
N SER A 50 15.80 7.09 -10.45
CA SER A 50 14.61 6.24 -10.58
C SER A 50 13.84 6.13 -9.26
N GLU A 51 14.54 6.00 -8.14
CA GLU A 51 13.94 5.89 -6.81
C GLU A 51 13.11 7.13 -6.45
N VAL A 52 13.62 8.33 -6.75
CA VAL A 52 12.89 9.58 -6.53
C VAL A 52 11.64 9.66 -7.39
N ILE A 53 11.72 9.25 -8.66
CA ILE A 53 10.57 9.24 -9.57
C ILE A 53 9.49 8.27 -9.07
N PHE A 54 9.86 7.04 -8.73
CA PHE A 54 8.90 6.05 -8.21
C PHE A 54 8.31 6.47 -6.85
N ALA A 55 9.10 7.09 -5.97
CA ALA A 55 8.60 7.63 -4.70
C ALA A 55 7.59 8.77 -4.92
N SER A 56 7.84 9.65 -5.90
CA SER A 56 6.92 10.74 -6.24
C SER A 56 5.60 10.22 -6.83
N MET A 57 5.67 9.22 -7.72
CA MET A 57 4.51 8.55 -8.30
C MET A 57 3.63 7.90 -7.22
N LYS A 58 4.26 7.26 -6.21
CA LYS A 58 3.54 6.66 -5.08
C LYS A 58 2.69 7.67 -4.33
N ILE A 59 3.23 8.86 -4.06
CA ILE A 59 2.51 9.93 -3.38
C ILE A 59 1.37 10.45 -4.27
N ALA A 60 1.62 10.65 -5.56
CA ALA A 60 0.60 11.10 -6.51
C ALA A 60 -0.58 10.12 -6.60
N LEU A 61 -0.31 8.80 -6.62
CA LEU A 61 -1.35 7.77 -6.64
C LEU A 61 -2.19 7.75 -5.36
N ILE A 62 -1.57 7.92 -4.18
CA ILE A 62 -2.31 7.99 -2.91
C ILE A 62 -3.23 9.22 -2.88
N ILE A 63 -2.74 10.37 -3.33
CA ILE A 63 -3.55 11.59 -3.41
C ILE A 63 -4.70 11.38 -4.41
N GLY A 64 -4.41 10.78 -5.58
CA GLY A 64 -5.41 10.43 -6.58
C GLY A 64 -6.50 9.51 -6.03
N LEU A 65 -6.12 8.49 -5.25
CA LEU A 65 -7.06 7.58 -4.58
C LEU A 65 -7.96 8.32 -3.59
N ILE A 66 -7.41 9.21 -2.76
CA ILE A 66 -8.17 10.00 -1.79
C ILE A 66 -9.19 10.90 -2.50
N VAL A 67 -8.76 11.61 -3.55
CA VAL A 67 -9.64 12.51 -4.31
C VAL A 67 -10.71 11.72 -5.08
N ALA A 68 -10.33 10.67 -5.79
CA ALA A 68 -11.29 9.83 -6.52
C ALA A 68 -12.30 9.19 -5.57
N GLY A 69 -11.84 8.73 -4.40
CA GLY A 69 -12.72 8.16 -3.39
C GLY A 69 -13.72 9.18 -2.83
N LEU A 70 -13.29 10.42 -2.56
CA LEU A 70 -14.20 11.50 -2.17
C LEU A 70 -15.24 11.82 -3.25
N VAL A 71 -14.85 11.81 -4.53
CA VAL A 71 -15.77 12.03 -5.65
C VAL A 71 -16.83 10.92 -5.71
N VAL A 72 -16.43 9.67 -5.57
CA VAL A 72 -17.36 8.53 -5.54
C VAL A 72 -18.29 8.62 -4.33
N ASP A 73 -17.75 8.95 -3.15
CA ASP A 73 -18.52 9.09 -1.91
C ASP A 73 -19.62 10.17 -2.00
N LEU A 74 -19.31 11.28 -2.67
CA LEU A 74 -20.24 12.39 -2.90
C LEU A 74 -21.27 12.12 -4.02
N GLY A 75 -21.26 10.93 -4.64
CA GLY A 75 -22.23 10.52 -5.66
C GLY A 75 -21.73 10.65 -7.10
N GLY A 76 -20.43 10.86 -7.32
CA GLY A 76 -19.81 10.85 -8.65
C GLY A 76 -19.59 9.44 -9.23
N GLY A 77 -20.02 8.39 -8.53
CA GLY A 77 -19.96 7.02 -9.01
C GLY A 77 -21.07 6.66 -10.01
N PRO A 78 -20.94 5.54 -10.75
CA PRO A 78 -21.90 5.12 -11.78
C PRO A 78 -23.32 4.83 -11.28
N GLN A 79 -23.51 4.67 -9.96
CA GLN A 79 -24.83 4.51 -9.34
C GLN A 79 -25.49 5.85 -8.94
N GLY A 80 -24.77 6.98 -9.00
CA GLY A 80 -25.30 8.32 -8.72
C GLY A 80 -25.81 8.55 -7.28
N GLN A 81 -25.59 7.61 -6.37
CA GLN A 81 -26.02 7.70 -4.97
C GLN A 81 -24.85 8.11 -4.09
N ARG A 82 -25.11 9.04 -3.16
CA ARG A 82 -24.14 9.46 -2.14
C ARG A 82 -24.00 8.34 -1.11
N LEU A 83 -22.84 7.69 -1.07
CA LEU A 83 -22.56 6.55 -0.19
C LEU A 83 -22.34 7.01 1.25
N GLY A 84 -21.59 8.10 1.46
CA GLY A 84 -21.34 8.72 2.76
C GLY A 84 -20.84 7.74 3.82
N PHE A 85 -21.74 7.33 4.71
CA PHE A 85 -21.46 6.36 5.79
C PHE A 85 -22.45 5.19 5.76
N THR A 86 -23.06 4.91 4.62
CA THR A 86 -24.07 3.87 4.50
C THR A 86 -23.48 2.50 4.84
N TYR A 87 -22.29 2.19 4.33
CA TYR A 87 -21.58 0.93 4.63
C TYR A 87 -21.10 0.83 6.09
N TRP A 88 -20.80 1.97 6.73
CA TRP A 88 -20.47 2.02 8.16
C TRP A 88 -21.68 1.72 9.07
N LYS A 89 -22.91 1.93 8.58
CA LYS A 89 -24.16 1.67 9.30
C LYS A 89 -24.78 0.31 8.97
N SER A 90 -24.68 -0.12 7.72
CA SER A 90 -25.23 -1.38 7.23
C SER A 90 -24.35 -1.87 6.08
N PRO A 91 -23.55 -2.95 6.24
CA PRO A 91 -23.58 -4.01 7.27
C PRO A 91 -22.90 -3.69 8.61
N GLY A 92 -22.25 -2.54 8.74
CA GLY A 92 -21.57 -2.09 9.97
C GLY A 92 -20.04 -2.06 9.82
N ALA A 93 -19.36 -1.22 10.61
CA ALA A 93 -17.91 -1.02 10.52
C ALA A 93 -17.04 -2.27 10.76
N PHE A 94 -17.60 -3.34 11.37
CA PHE A 94 -16.93 -4.62 11.60
C PHE A 94 -17.69 -5.75 10.91
N ASN A 95 -17.28 -6.05 9.68
CA ASN A 95 -17.80 -7.19 8.93
C ASN A 95 -17.27 -8.52 9.46
N GLU A 96 -18.05 -9.58 9.22
CA GLU A 96 -17.71 -10.95 9.58
C GLU A 96 -16.73 -11.53 8.55
N TYR A 97 -15.70 -12.24 9.02
CA TYR A 97 -14.74 -12.92 8.15
C TYR A 97 -14.77 -14.42 8.40
N LEU A 98 -14.96 -15.20 7.31
CA LEU A 98 -15.05 -16.67 7.24
C LEU A 98 -16.20 -17.36 8.00
N VAL A 99 -16.63 -16.83 9.15
CA VAL A 99 -17.66 -17.43 10.02
C VAL A 99 -18.62 -16.33 10.46
N SER A 100 -19.91 -16.64 10.61
CA SER A 100 -20.90 -15.67 11.11
C SER A 100 -20.86 -15.50 12.64
N GLY A 101 -21.16 -14.30 13.14
CA GLY A 101 -21.22 -13.96 14.57
C GLY A 101 -19.97 -13.27 15.13
N ASN A 102 -19.91 -13.16 16.47
CA ASN A 102 -18.84 -12.45 17.17
C ASN A 102 -17.44 -13.01 16.87
N THR A 103 -17.32 -14.32 16.68
CA THR A 103 -16.06 -14.98 16.29
C THR A 103 -15.61 -14.54 14.90
N GLY A 104 -16.54 -14.37 13.95
CA GLY A 104 -16.26 -13.85 12.61
C GLY A 104 -15.71 -12.43 12.60
N ARG A 105 -16.29 -11.56 13.44
CA ARG A 105 -15.82 -10.18 13.61
C ARG A 105 -14.42 -10.12 14.23
N PHE A 106 -14.14 -11.00 15.20
CA PHE A 106 -12.80 -11.10 15.78
C PHE A 106 -11.77 -11.59 14.74
N LEU A 107 -12.12 -12.59 13.93
CA LEU A 107 -11.26 -13.07 12.84
C LEU A 107 -10.99 -11.99 11.80
N ALA A 108 -12.00 -11.17 11.46
CA ALA A 108 -11.85 -10.03 10.55
C ALA A 108 -10.85 -9.01 11.10
N PHE A 109 -11.02 -8.64 12.38
CA PHE A 109 -10.10 -7.75 13.07
C PHE A 109 -8.68 -8.32 13.10
N TRP A 110 -8.53 -9.60 13.45
CA TRP A 110 -7.23 -10.27 13.53
C TRP A 110 -6.54 -10.35 12.17
N SER A 111 -7.27 -10.68 11.10
CA SER A 111 -6.74 -10.71 9.74
C SER A 111 -6.29 -9.32 9.29
N SER A 112 -7.09 -8.28 9.58
CA SER A 112 -6.72 -6.90 9.27
C SER A 112 -5.48 -6.46 10.05
N LEU A 113 -5.32 -6.90 11.30
CA LEU A 113 -4.15 -6.60 12.13
C LEU A 113 -2.88 -7.22 11.55
N ILE A 114 -2.94 -8.47 11.07
CA ILE A 114 -1.80 -9.14 10.42
C ILE A 114 -1.38 -8.39 9.15
N SER A 115 -2.34 -8.03 8.28
CA SER A 115 -2.04 -7.26 7.07
C SER A 115 -1.47 -5.88 7.38
N ALA A 116 -2.00 -5.20 8.40
CA ALA A 116 -1.47 -3.92 8.87
C ALA A 116 -0.03 -4.05 9.39
N ALA A 117 0.25 -5.07 10.22
CA ALA A 117 1.58 -5.34 10.73
C ALA A 117 2.59 -5.62 9.60
N PHE A 118 2.20 -6.40 8.59
CA PHE A 118 3.01 -6.64 7.39
C PHE A 118 3.33 -5.33 6.65
N SER A 119 2.36 -4.42 6.50
CA SER A 119 2.58 -3.12 5.84
C SER A 119 3.60 -2.22 6.56
N TYR A 120 3.77 -2.36 7.88
CA TYR A 120 4.77 -1.61 8.64
C TYR A 120 6.18 -2.25 8.61
N GLY A 121 6.34 -3.45 8.05
CA GLY A 121 7.63 -4.15 7.99
C GLY A 121 8.75 -3.36 7.29
N ASN A 122 8.39 -2.49 6.34
CA ASN A 122 9.35 -1.67 5.59
C ASN A 122 9.88 -0.44 6.36
N VAL A 123 9.45 -0.19 7.60
CA VAL A 123 9.98 0.91 8.43
C VAL A 123 11.49 0.76 8.71
N GLN A 124 12.01 -0.46 8.62
CA GLN A 124 13.41 -0.80 8.85
C GLN A 124 14.37 -0.18 7.82
N VAL A 125 13.89 0.22 6.64
CA VAL A 125 14.72 0.87 5.60
C VAL A 125 15.32 2.19 6.09
N VAL A 126 14.60 2.95 6.91
CA VAL A 126 15.10 4.22 7.49
C VAL A 126 16.30 3.99 8.41
N ALA A 127 16.34 2.84 9.11
CA ALA A 127 17.48 2.48 9.94
C ALA A 127 18.71 2.12 9.10
N LEU A 128 18.51 1.51 7.92
CA LEU A 128 19.58 1.16 6.99
C LEU A 128 20.25 2.43 6.41
N SER A 129 19.47 3.43 6.01
CA SER A 129 19.98 4.74 5.54
C SER A 129 20.74 5.51 6.62
N GLY A 130 20.61 5.10 7.88
CA GLY A 130 21.34 5.66 9.01
C GLY A 130 22.86 5.53 8.90
N THR A 131 23.37 4.51 8.19
CA THR A 131 24.82 4.30 8.02
C THR A 131 25.48 5.30 7.07
N GLU A 132 24.70 5.93 6.19
CA GLU A 132 25.18 6.89 5.18
C GLU A 132 24.88 8.35 5.57
N THR A 133 24.20 8.56 6.70
CA THR A 133 23.74 9.88 7.13
C THR A 133 24.74 10.56 8.06
N ALA A 134 25.04 11.85 7.82
CA ALA A 134 25.84 12.66 8.75
C ALA A 134 25.12 12.85 10.10
N ASN A 135 25.78 12.58 11.23
CA ASN A 135 25.18 12.66 12.57
C ASN A 135 23.89 11.82 12.75
N PRO A 136 23.97 10.47 12.64
CA PRO A 136 22.82 9.57 12.68
C PRO A 136 21.99 9.69 13.97
N ARG A 137 22.64 10.04 15.09
CA ARG A 137 21.99 10.13 16.42
C ARG A 137 20.89 11.20 16.51
N LYS A 138 20.97 12.25 15.67
CA LYS A 138 19.97 13.34 15.63
C LYS A 138 19.08 13.25 14.39
N ILE A 139 19.65 12.94 13.22
CA ILE A 139 18.92 12.95 11.95
C ILE A 139 17.95 11.77 11.83
N ILE A 140 18.37 10.56 12.20
CA ILE A 140 17.52 9.35 12.10
C ILE A 140 16.22 9.51 12.91
N PRO A 141 16.23 9.86 14.21
CA PRO A 141 14.98 9.95 14.96
C PRO A 141 14.05 11.05 14.45
N ASP A 142 14.58 12.17 13.95
CA ASP A 142 13.77 13.24 13.36
C ASP A 142 13.15 12.83 12.02
N ALA A 143 13.94 12.21 11.14
CA ALA A 143 13.49 11.70 9.85
C ALA A 143 12.44 10.58 10.01
N THR A 144 12.63 9.67 10.96
CA THR A 144 11.68 8.60 11.28
C THR A 144 10.35 9.17 11.75
N LYS A 145 10.34 10.14 12.68
CA LYS A 145 9.09 10.76 13.16
C LYS A 145 8.32 11.45 12.05
N LYS A 146 9.00 12.23 11.20
CA LYS A 146 8.38 12.91 10.05
C LYS A 146 7.80 11.91 9.06
N THR A 147 8.54 10.86 8.74
CA THR A 147 8.10 9.81 7.81
C THR A 147 6.92 9.04 8.39
N PHE A 148 6.99 8.66 9.67
CA PHE A 148 5.92 7.96 10.36
C PHE A 148 4.62 8.75 10.37
N PHE A 149 4.66 10.03 10.79
CA PHE A 149 3.45 10.85 10.86
C PHE A 149 2.83 11.07 9.48
N ARG A 150 3.66 11.30 8.45
CA ARG A 150 3.19 11.47 7.08
C ARG A 150 2.51 10.21 6.55
N VAL A 151 3.17 9.05 6.68
CA VAL A 151 2.63 7.77 6.19
C VAL A 151 1.37 7.39 6.97
N PHE A 152 1.38 7.53 8.30
CA PHE A 152 0.22 7.27 9.15
C PHE A 152 -1.00 8.08 8.71
N PHE A 153 -0.83 9.40 8.50
CA PHE A 153 -1.93 10.26 8.09
C PHE A 153 -2.51 9.84 6.73
N PHE A 154 -1.67 9.62 5.72
CA PHE A 154 -2.12 9.19 4.39
C PHE A 154 -2.79 7.81 4.41
N TYR A 155 -2.27 6.87 5.20
CA TYR A 155 -2.84 5.53 5.33
C TYR A 155 -4.21 5.57 6.00
N VAL A 156 -4.32 6.24 7.16
CA VAL A 156 -5.60 6.35 7.88
C VAL A 156 -6.65 7.05 7.03
N LEU A 157 -6.27 8.15 6.37
CA LEU A 157 -7.18 8.89 5.49
C LEU A 157 -7.62 8.02 4.30
N SER A 158 -6.69 7.31 3.65
CA SER A 158 -7.02 6.45 2.51
C SER A 158 -7.94 5.29 2.93
N ILE A 159 -7.67 4.64 4.06
CA ILE A 159 -8.51 3.55 4.59
C ILE A 159 -9.91 4.07 4.96
N LEU A 160 -10.00 5.26 5.54
CA LEU A 160 -11.29 5.88 5.87
C LEU A 160 -12.12 6.12 4.61
N ILE A 161 -11.52 6.72 3.57
CA ILE A 161 -12.21 7.00 2.31
C ILE A 161 -12.61 5.71 1.60
N VAL A 162 -11.71 4.73 1.53
CA VAL A 162 -12.02 3.43 0.90
C VAL A 162 -13.13 2.70 1.68
N GLY A 163 -13.08 2.71 3.01
CA GLY A 163 -14.11 2.09 3.85
C GLY A 163 -15.44 2.85 3.87
N MET A 164 -15.51 4.09 3.35
CA MET A 164 -16.80 4.77 3.14
C MET A 164 -17.49 4.30 1.86
N ILE A 165 -16.70 3.83 0.89
CA ILE A 165 -17.17 3.40 -0.44
C ILE A 165 -17.55 1.90 -0.46
N VAL A 166 -16.99 1.10 0.45
CA VAL A 166 -17.10 -0.36 0.48
C VAL A 166 -17.51 -0.86 1.87
#